data_AF-A0A699IGX9-F1
#
_entry.id   AF-A0A699IGX9-F1
#
_cell.length_a   1.000
_cell.length_b   1.000
_cell.length_c   1.000
_cell.angle_alpha   90.00
_cell.angle_beta   90.00
_cell.angle_gamma   90.00
#
_symmetry.space_group_name_H-M   'P 1'
#
loop_
_entity.id
_entity.type
_entity.pdbx_description
1 polymer ?
#
loop_
_entity_poly.entity_id
_entity_poly.type
_entity_poly.pdbx_seq_one_letter_code
_entity_poly.pdbx_strand_id
1 'polypeptide(L)'
;MLKVSPWKGVVRFGKRGKLNPRYVGPFKVLEKIRKFAYKLELSEELSRVHNTFYVSNLKKCHADKPLSVPLDGLHFDDKLHFVEEPVEIMDSEVKRLKQSRIPLVKLRWNSKRGPEFTWEREDQFRKKYPHLFARTAPSSSVTS
;
A
#
# COMPACT_ATOMS: atom_id res chain seq x y z
N MET A 1 -9.43 15.23 15.53
CA MET A 1 -9.22 14.55 14.22
C MET A 1 -9.64 13.09 14.34
N LEU A 2 -10.14 12.50 13.25
CA LEU A 2 -10.58 11.09 13.19
C LEU A 2 -9.78 10.34 12.13
N LYS A 3 -9.49 9.06 12.38
CA LYS A 3 -8.93 8.16 11.35
C LYS A 3 -10.02 7.28 10.78
N VAL A 4 -9.93 6.93 9.49
CA VAL A 4 -10.93 6.09 8.80
C VAL A 4 -10.37 4.69 8.58
N SER A 5 -11.14 3.65 8.91
CA SER A 5 -10.74 2.27 8.62
C SER A 5 -10.87 1.99 7.11
N PRO A 6 -9.90 1.32 6.48
CA PRO A 6 -10.06 0.76 5.15
C PRO A 6 -11.29 -0.16 5.15
N TRP A 7 -12.20 0.05 4.21
CA TRP A 7 -13.49 -0.63 4.20
C TRP A 7 -13.36 -2.14 4.09
N LYS A 8 -14.21 -2.86 4.83
CA LYS A 8 -14.31 -4.31 4.78
C LYS A 8 -14.91 -4.73 3.43
N GLY A 9 -14.04 -5.01 2.46
CA GLY A 9 -14.41 -5.61 1.18
C GLY A 9 -14.07 -4.80 -0.07
N VAL A 10 -13.77 -3.50 0.05
CA VAL A 10 -13.41 -2.70 -1.13
C VAL A 10 -11.93 -2.82 -1.45
N VAL A 11 -11.02 -2.71 -0.48
CA VAL A 11 -9.59 -2.95 -0.71
C VAL A 11 -8.92 -3.39 0.58
N ARG A 12 -8.51 -4.65 0.63
CA ARG A 12 -7.44 -5.04 1.55
C ARG A 12 -6.15 -4.63 0.87
N PHE A 13 -5.40 -3.71 1.50
CA PHE A 13 -3.96 -3.62 1.29
C PHE A 13 -3.45 -5.06 1.18
N GLY A 14 -2.81 -5.42 0.05
CA GLY A 14 -2.47 -6.80 -0.31
C GLY A 14 -1.90 -7.58 0.88
N LYS A 15 -2.07 -8.91 0.94
CA LYS A 15 -1.72 -9.78 2.08
C LYS A 15 -0.53 -9.24 2.91
N ARG A 16 -0.82 -8.50 3.98
CA ARG A 16 0.19 -7.70 4.70
C ARG A 16 0.28 -8.11 6.15
N GLY A 17 1.51 -8.26 6.63
CA GLY A 17 1.85 -8.78 7.96
C GLY A 17 1.26 -7.99 9.13
N LYS A 18 1.34 -8.61 10.32
CA LYS A 18 0.69 -8.25 11.61
C LYS A 18 0.77 -6.77 12.04
N LEU A 19 1.69 -5.97 11.48
CA LEU A 19 2.03 -4.61 11.92
C LEU A 19 1.52 -3.46 11.01
N ASN A 20 0.67 -3.73 10.01
CA ASN A 20 0.20 -2.67 9.12
C ASN A 20 -0.88 -1.76 9.74
N PRO A 21 -0.91 -0.45 9.38
CA PRO A 21 -1.91 0.48 9.89
C PRO A 21 -3.33 0.08 9.45
N ARG A 22 -4.22 -0.13 10.43
CA ARG A 22 -5.64 -0.44 10.19
C ARG A 22 -6.50 0.79 9.89
N TYR A 23 -5.93 1.99 9.91
CA TYR A 23 -6.65 3.23 9.72
C TYR A 23 -5.81 4.19 8.88
N VAL A 24 -6.47 4.87 7.94
CA VAL A 24 -5.91 5.87 7.03
C VAL A 24 -6.12 7.25 7.62
N GLY A 25 -5.06 8.05 7.58
CA GLY A 25 -5.07 9.50 7.79
C GLY A 25 -5.62 9.98 9.13
N PRO A 26 -5.22 11.16 9.59
CA PRO A 26 -6.04 11.97 10.46
C PRO A 26 -6.84 12.96 9.60
N PHE A 27 -8.16 12.84 9.60
CA PHE A 27 -9.06 13.76 8.91
C PHE A 27 -9.70 14.72 9.91
N LYS A 28 -9.97 15.95 9.45
CA LYS A 28 -10.75 16.93 10.19
C LYS A 28 -12.24 16.59 10.04
N VAL A 29 -13.01 16.87 11.09
CA VAL A 29 -14.47 16.71 11.05
C VAL A 29 -15.05 18.03 10.57
N LEU A 30 -15.76 18.00 9.45
CA LEU A 30 -16.50 19.14 8.93
C LEU A 30 -17.84 19.30 9.65
N GLU A 31 -18.56 18.18 9.78
CA GLU A 31 -19.91 18.19 10.32
C GLU A 31 -20.23 16.86 11.03
N LYS A 32 -21.11 16.91 12.02
CA LYS A 32 -21.67 15.72 12.65
C LYS A 32 -23.06 15.45 12.07
N ILE A 33 -23.18 14.42 11.24
CA ILE A 33 -24.45 14.01 10.63
C ILE A 33 -25.14 13.04 11.61
N ARG A 34 -26.17 13.55 12.29
CA ARG A 34 -26.94 12.80 13.30
C ARG A 34 -26.05 12.25 14.43
N LYS A 35 -26.56 11.24 15.16
CA LYS A 35 -25.86 10.63 16.29
C LYS A 35 -24.69 9.74 15.87
N PHE A 36 -24.71 9.20 14.65
CA PHE A 36 -23.84 8.08 14.27
C PHE A 36 -22.98 8.29 13.02
N ALA A 37 -22.99 9.47 12.40
CA ALA A 37 -22.13 9.73 11.25
C ALA A 37 -21.41 11.07 11.37
N TYR A 38 -20.25 11.16 10.74
CA TYR A 38 -19.44 12.36 10.64
C TYR A 38 -19.07 12.60 9.18
N LYS A 39 -19.16 13.87 8.77
CA LYS A 39 -18.61 14.35 7.52
C LYS A 39 -17.17 14.78 7.77
N LEU A 40 -16.24 14.24 7.00
CA LEU A 40 -14.81 14.48 7.12
C LEU A 40 -14.30 15.33 5.97
N GLU A 41 -13.26 16.10 6.24
CA GLU A 41 -12.48 16.78 5.20
C GLU A 41 -11.50 15.76 4.62
N LEU A 42 -11.84 15.19 3.47
CA LEU A 42 -11.00 14.24 2.75
C LEU A 42 -10.02 14.99 1.84
N SER A 43 -8.79 14.48 1.74
CA SER A 43 -7.81 14.96 0.74
C SER A 43 -8.28 14.65 -0.67
N GLU A 44 -7.76 15.38 -1.65
CA GLU A 44 -8.13 15.27 -3.07
C GLU A 44 -7.95 13.85 -3.64
N GLU A 45 -6.96 13.11 -3.15
CA GLU A 45 -6.74 11.69 -3.48
C GLU A 45 -7.92 10.77 -3.14
N LEU A 46 -8.73 11.17 -2.17
CA LEU A 46 -9.93 10.45 -1.71
C LEU A 46 -11.22 11.15 -2.17
N SER A 47 -11.14 12.08 -3.12
CA SER A 47 -12.32 12.79 -3.68
C SER A 47 -13.39 11.84 -4.23
N ARG A 48 -12.98 10.67 -4.72
CA ARG A 48 -13.87 9.59 -5.20
C ARG A 48 -14.66 8.91 -4.08
N VAL A 49 -14.22 9.06 -2.83
CA VAL A 49 -14.82 8.44 -1.64
C VAL A 49 -15.83 9.40 -1.02
N HIS A 50 -17.01 8.89 -0.67
CA HIS A 50 -17.97 9.69 0.08
C HIS A 50 -17.38 10.17 1.40
N ASN A 51 -17.43 11.48 1.62
CA ASN A 51 -16.88 12.12 2.82
C ASN A 51 -17.67 11.89 4.10
N THR A 52 -18.76 11.10 4.06
CA THR A 52 -19.60 10.79 5.22
C THR A 52 -19.32 9.37 5.71
N PHE A 53 -18.92 9.26 6.98
CA PHE A 53 -18.53 7.98 7.60
C PHE A 53 -19.32 7.72 8.87
N TYR A 54 -19.75 6.47 9.05
CA TYR A 54 -20.36 6.00 10.29
C TYR A 54 -19.31 5.85 11.41
N VAL A 55 -19.68 6.06 12.68
CA VAL A 55 -18.73 6.07 13.81
C VAL A 55 -17.92 4.78 13.94
N SER A 56 -18.49 3.62 13.59
CA SER A 56 -17.78 2.33 13.63
C SER A 56 -16.57 2.26 12.70
N ASN A 57 -16.58 3.06 11.62
CA ASN A 57 -15.47 3.15 10.68
C ASN A 57 -14.42 4.18 11.12
N LEU A 58 -14.64 4.87 12.24
CA LEU A 58 -13.81 5.96 12.71
C LEU A 58 -13.07 5.58 13.98
N LYS A 59 -11.83 6.05 14.12
CA LYS A 59 -11.05 5.93 15.35
C LYS A 59 -10.54 7.29 15.79
N LYS A 60 -10.64 7.58 17.08
CA LYS A 60 -10.11 8.82 17.66
C LYS A 60 -8.59 8.88 17.41
N CYS A 61 -8.13 9.98 16.83
CA CYS A 61 -6.71 10.23 16.64
C CYS A 61 -6.18 11.02 17.85
N HIS A 62 -5.21 10.44 18.57
CA HIS A 62 -4.57 11.04 19.76
C HIS A 62 -3.22 11.71 19.45
N ALA A 63 -2.88 11.88 18.17
CA ALA A 63 -1.64 12.53 17.79
C ALA A 63 -1.84 14.05 17.79
N ASP A 64 -1.07 14.76 18.61
CA ASP A 64 -1.08 16.23 18.71
C ASP A 64 -0.37 16.91 17.53
N LYS A 65 0.54 16.19 16.87
CA LYS A 65 1.12 16.56 15.56
C LYS A 65 0.45 15.75 14.45
N PRO A 66 0.32 16.29 13.22
CA PRO A 66 -0.04 15.50 12.06
C PRO A 66 1.13 14.56 11.75
N LEU A 67 1.24 13.47 12.51
CA LEU A 67 1.74 12.20 12.00
C LEU A 67 0.65 11.67 11.05
N SER A 68 0.29 12.49 10.05
CA SER A 68 -0.32 11.98 8.84
C SER A 68 0.73 11.04 8.28
N VAL A 69 0.36 9.78 8.15
CA VAL A 69 0.85 9.07 6.98
C VAL A 69 0.61 10.04 5.82
N PRO A 70 1.65 10.51 5.13
CA PRO A 70 1.43 11.32 3.95
C PRO A 70 0.54 10.49 3.04
N LEU A 71 -0.68 10.97 2.84
CA LEU A 71 -1.61 10.43 1.86
C LEU A 71 -0.96 10.53 0.46
N ASP A 72 -0.15 11.57 0.28
CA ASP A 72 0.75 11.96 -0.83
C ASP A 72 1.53 10.85 -1.59
N GLY A 73 1.46 9.58 -1.20
CA GLY A 73 2.00 8.43 -1.93
C GLY A 73 1.02 7.24 -2.05
N LEU A 74 -0.25 7.42 -1.71
CA LEU A 74 -1.33 6.45 -1.88
C LEU A 74 -2.04 6.70 -3.21
N HIS A 75 -1.48 6.12 -4.27
CA HIS A 75 -2.18 6.08 -5.55
C HIS A 75 -3.34 5.09 -5.46
N PHE A 76 -4.57 5.61 -5.57
CA PHE A 76 -5.79 4.81 -5.62
C PHE A 76 -6.21 4.61 -7.08
N ASP A 77 -6.28 3.36 -7.52
CA ASP A 77 -6.81 3.01 -8.83
C ASP A 77 -8.33 3.34 -8.95
N ASP A 78 -8.92 3.23 -10.14
CA ASP A 78 -10.36 3.43 -10.41
C ASP A 78 -11.26 2.52 -9.57
N LYS A 79 -10.70 1.43 -9.05
CA LYS A 79 -11.33 0.49 -8.12
C LYS A 79 -10.99 0.76 -6.65
N LEU A 80 -10.42 1.93 -6.34
CA LEU A 80 -9.93 2.39 -5.04
C LEU A 80 -8.78 1.54 -4.45
N HIS A 81 -8.07 0.76 -5.26
CA HIS A 81 -6.92 -0.06 -4.83
C HIS A 81 -5.72 0.80 -4.54
N PHE A 82 -5.13 0.61 -3.36
CA PHE A 82 -3.82 1.17 -3.07
C PHE A 82 -2.76 0.44 -3.89
N VAL A 83 -2.17 1.16 -4.83
CA VAL A 83 -1.09 0.66 -5.68
C VAL A 83 0.21 1.23 -5.11
N GLU A 84 0.99 0.40 -4.43
CA GLU A 84 2.41 0.69 -4.24
C GLU A 84 3.17 0.19 -5.46
N GLU A 85 3.98 1.07 -6.04
CA GLU A 85 4.83 0.69 -7.17
C GLU A 85 6.13 0.02 -6.68
N PRO A 86 6.44 -1.17 -7.19
CA PRO A 86 7.72 -1.82 -6.94
C PRO A 86 8.83 -1.08 -7.69
N VAL A 87 9.88 -0.68 -6.98
CA VAL A 87 11.01 0.09 -7.55
C VAL A 87 11.99 -0.84 -8.23
N GLU A 88 12.40 -1.89 -7.50
CA GLU A 88 13.51 -2.74 -7.94
C GLU A 88 13.45 -4.10 -7.23
N ILE A 89 13.92 -5.12 -7.95
CA ILE A 89 14.22 -6.43 -7.40
C ILE A 89 15.58 -6.34 -6.74
N MET A 90 15.62 -6.44 -5.42
CA MET A 90 16.87 -6.37 -4.66
C MET A 90 17.60 -7.70 -4.56
N ASP A 91 16.84 -8.80 -4.54
CA ASP A 91 17.40 -10.13 -4.31
C ASP A 91 16.47 -11.19 -4.87
N SER A 92 17.00 -12.40 -5.08
CA SER A 92 16.23 -13.56 -5.53
C SER A 92 16.70 -14.81 -4.81
N GLU A 93 15.79 -15.55 -4.19
CA GLU A 93 16.08 -16.77 -3.46
C GLU A 93 15.15 -17.89 -3.92
N VAL A 94 15.68 -19.11 -4.08
CA VAL A 94 14.86 -20.28 -4.39
C VAL A 94 14.67 -21.11 -3.13
N LYS A 95 13.46 -21.09 -2.56
CA LYS A 95 13.13 -21.97 -1.44
C LYS A 95 12.91 -23.40 -1.93
N ARG A 96 13.77 -24.30 -1.46
CA ARG A 96 13.63 -25.74 -1.68
C ARG A 96 12.77 -26.36 -0.60
N LEU A 97 11.65 -26.95 -1.00
CA LEU A 97 10.82 -27.83 -0.20
C LEU A 97 11.09 -29.28 -0.62
N LYS A 98 10.53 -30.26 0.12
CA LYS A 98 10.74 -31.69 -0.14
C LYS A 98 10.43 -32.11 -1.60
N GLN A 99 9.46 -31.46 -2.25
CA GLN A 99 9.00 -31.81 -3.61
C GLN A 99 8.97 -30.64 -4.59
N SER A 100 9.32 -29.42 -4.17
CA SER A 100 9.19 -28.25 -5.02
C SER A 100 10.28 -27.22 -4.78
N ARG A 101 10.54 -26.43 -5.82
CA ARG A 101 11.43 -25.28 -5.79
C ARG A 101 10.58 -24.06 -6.06
N ILE A 102 10.54 -23.11 -5.13
CA ILE A 102 9.74 -21.90 -5.23
C ILE A 102 10.70 -20.72 -5.37
N PRO A 103 10.87 -20.16 -6.59
CA PRO A 103 11.62 -18.93 -6.79
C PRO A 103 10.86 -17.75 -6.15
N LEU A 104 11.56 -17.02 -5.29
CA LEU A 104 11.09 -15.83 -4.62
C LEU A 104 11.98 -14.66 -5.00
N VAL A 105 11.38 -13.48 -5.13
CA VAL A 105 12.09 -12.23 -5.37
C VAL A 105 11.83 -11.28 -4.22
N LYS A 106 12.88 -10.63 -3.75
CA LYS A 106 12.83 -9.57 -2.76
C LYS A 106 12.65 -8.25 -3.48
N LEU A 107 11.55 -7.58 -3.16
CA LEU A 107 11.16 -6.35 -3.82
C LEU A 107 11.33 -5.18 -2.88
N ARG A 108 11.86 -4.08 -3.41
CA ARG A 108 11.85 -2.78 -2.75
C ARG A 108 10.63 -1.98 -3.24
N TRP A 109 9.80 -1.54 -2.31
CA TRP A 109 8.64 -0.69 -2.59
C TRP A 109 8.99 0.79 -2.46
N ASN A 110 8.37 1.64 -3.30
CA ASN A 110 8.55 3.10 -3.23
C ASN A 110 7.68 3.71 -2.12
N SER A 111 7.86 3.28 -0.88
CA SER A 111 7.11 3.84 0.25
C SER A 111 7.79 5.12 0.74
N LYS A 112 7.03 6.23 0.79
CA LYS A 112 7.46 7.49 1.43
C LYS A 112 7.80 7.30 2.93
N ARG A 113 7.48 6.14 3.52
CA ARG A 113 7.77 5.80 4.93
C ARG A 113 9.13 5.12 5.14
N GLY A 114 9.88 4.91 4.07
CA GLY A 114 11.16 4.19 4.09
C GLY A 114 11.12 2.95 3.21
N PRO A 115 12.28 2.32 2.96
CA PRO A 115 12.35 1.15 2.10
C PRO A 115 11.64 -0.04 2.76
N GLU A 116 10.47 -0.39 2.23
CA GLU A 116 9.75 -1.61 2.58
C GLU A 116 10.22 -2.75 1.69
N PHE A 117 10.46 -3.92 2.29
CA PHE A 117 10.90 -5.12 1.58
C PHE A 117 9.91 -6.25 1.77
N THR A 118 9.47 -6.86 0.66
CA THR A 118 8.66 -8.08 0.70
C THR A 118 9.24 -9.15 -0.19
N TRP A 119 9.03 -10.41 0.20
CA TRP A 119 9.34 -11.57 -0.61
C TRP A 119 8.08 -12.03 -1.32
N GLU A 120 8.10 -12.00 -2.65
CA GLU A 120 6.98 -12.43 -3.49
C GLU A 120 7.41 -13.56 -4.41
N ARG A 121 6.44 -14.37 -4.87
CA ARG A 121 6.70 -15.43 -5.84
C ARG A 121 7.02 -14.84 -7.20
N GLU A 122 8.16 -15.25 -7.76
CA GLU A 122 8.66 -14.72 -9.03
C GLU A 122 7.65 -14.91 -10.19
N ASP A 123 7.03 -16.09 -10.27
CA ASP A 123 6.12 -16.45 -11.37
C ASP A 123 4.87 -15.55 -11.44
N GLN A 124 4.34 -15.17 -10.29
CA GLN A 124 3.19 -14.26 -10.20
C GLN A 124 3.62 -12.82 -10.45
N PHE A 125 4.79 -12.45 -9.93
CA PHE A 125 5.27 -11.09 -9.99
C PHE A 125 5.72 -10.69 -11.40
N ARG A 126 6.41 -11.61 -12.11
CA ARG A 126 6.84 -11.43 -13.49
C ARG A 126 5.69 -11.21 -14.47
N LYS A 127 4.52 -11.82 -14.21
CA LYS A 127 3.29 -11.58 -15.00
C LYS A 127 2.73 -10.17 -14.82
N LYS A 128 2.83 -9.62 -13.60
CA LYS A 128 2.29 -8.29 -13.28
C LYS A 128 3.25 -7.15 -13.63
N TYR A 129 4.54 -7.36 -13.43
CA TYR A 129 5.58 -6.35 -13.61
C TYR A 129 6.75 -6.90 -14.45
N PRO A 130 6.52 -7.24 -15.73
CA PRO A 130 7.56 -7.84 -16.58
C PRO A 130 8.75 -6.89 -16.80
N HIS A 131 8.53 -5.57 -16.77
CA HIS A 131 9.55 -4.55 -16.99
C HIS A 131 10.67 -4.57 -15.93
N LEU A 132 10.37 -4.98 -14.69
CA LEU A 132 11.39 -5.08 -13.63
C LEU A 132 12.39 -6.22 -13.87
N PHE A 133 12.02 -7.22 -14.66
CA PHE A 133 12.87 -8.36 -15.01
C PHE A 133 13.64 -8.16 -16.31
N ALA A 134 13.29 -7.14 -17.11
CA ALA A 134 13.92 -6.87 -18.39
C ALA A 134 15.26 -6.12 -18.27
N ARG A 135 15.50 -5.42 -17.15
CA ARG A 135 16.69 -4.56 -16.96
C ARG A 135 17.96 -5.32 -16.55
N THR A 136 17.84 -6.61 -16.24
CA THR A 136 18.97 -7.46 -15.81
C THR A 136 19.51 -8.30 -16.97
N ALA A 137 19.77 -7.67 -18.12
CA ALA A 137 20.74 -8.22 -19.06
C ALA A 137 22.07 -7.53 -18.75
N PRO A 138 23.13 -8.25 -18.34
CA PRO A 138 24.44 -7.64 -18.27
C PRO A 138 24.79 -7.21 -19.70
N SER A 139 24.94 -5.90 -19.91
CA SER A 139 25.66 -5.38 -21.06
C SER A 139 27.09 -5.87 -20.91
N SER A 140 27.40 -7.02 -21.50
CA SER A 140 28.76 -7.45 -21.73
C SER A 140 29.36 -6.46 -22.72
N SER A 141 29.93 -5.38 -22.19
CA SER A 141 30.88 -4.56 -22.92
C SER A 141 32.13 -5.41 -23.12
N VAL A 142 32.19 -6.01 -24.30
CA VAL A 142 33.38 -6.58 -24.92
C VAL A 142 34.49 -5.52 -24.85
N THR A 143 35.63 -5.87 -24.25
CA THR A 143 36.87 -5.11 -24.41
C THR A 143 37.83 -5.98 -25.22
N SER A 144 38.34 -5.39 -26.29
CA SER A 144 39.29 -5.93 -27.28
C SER A 144 40.62 -6.37 -26.69
#